data_AF-A0A2D4ZXI1-F1
#
_entry.id   AF-A0A2D4ZXI1-F1
#
_cell.length_a   1.000
_cell.length_b   1.000
_cell.length_c   1.000
_cell.angle_alpha   90.00
_cell.angle_beta   90.00
_cell.angle_gamma   90.00
#
_symmetry.space_group_name_H-M   'P 1'
#
loop_
_entity.id
_entity.type
_entity.pdbx_description
1 polymer ?
#
loop_
_entity_poly.entity_id
_entity_poly.type
_entity_poly.pdbx_seq_one_letter_code
_entity_poly.pdbx_strand_id
1 'polypeptide(L)' 'MQRPDPMIPRKRRAEDSEAMMNRTIWLEELYFLDGRDQTDHPQRGLFTGLAMKYQNLSSTDGY' A
#
# COMPACT_ATOMS: atom_id res chain seq x y z
N MET A 1 7.34 7.93 -1.71
CA MET A 1 7.97 6.70 -2.22
C MET A 1 7.42 6.35 -3.61
N GLN A 2 8.25 5.82 -4.51
CA GLN A 2 7.77 5.17 -5.75
C GLN A 2 7.13 3.81 -5.42
N ARG A 3 6.02 3.47 -6.08
CA ARG A 3 5.35 2.19 -5.93
C ARG A 3 6.34 1.02 -6.14
N PRO A 4 6.56 0.15 -5.14
CA PRO A 4 7.55 -0.91 -5.24
C PRO A 4 7.10 -2.04 -6.17
N ASP A 5 8.04 -2.60 -6.92
CA ASP A 5 7.87 -3.75 -7.80
C ASP A 5 8.87 -4.86 -7.44
N PRO A 6 8.49 -6.15 -7.49
CA PRO A 6 7.17 -6.67 -7.88
C PRO A 6 6.14 -6.52 -6.75
N MET A 7 4.90 -6.22 -7.12
CA MET A 7 3.76 -6.24 -6.20
C MET A 7 2.73 -7.32 -6.52
N ILE A 8 2.95 -8.15 -7.54
CA ILE A 8 2.07 -9.26 -7.87
C ILE A 8 2.87 -10.55 -7.67
N PRO A 9 2.43 -11.46 -6.78
CA PRO A 9 3.13 -12.71 -6.58
C PRO A 9 3.07 -13.52 -7.87
N ARG A 10 4.23 -14.03 -8.30
CA ARG A 10 4.37 -14.91 -9.45
C ARG A 10 4.50 -16.37 -9.04
N LYS A 11 4.91 -16.62 -7.78
CA LYS A 11 5.02 -17.97 -7.21
C LYS A 11 3.69 -18.41 -6.60
N ARG A 12 3.47 -19.72 -6.57
CA ARG A 12 2.32 -20.31 -5.86
C ARG A 12 2.57 -20.23 -4.36
N ARG A 13 1.48 -20.24 -3.58
CA ARG A 13 1.51 -20.14 -2.10
C ARG A 13 2.16 -18.82 -1.65
N ALA A 14 2.31 -18.64 -0.34
CA ALA A 14 2.94 -17.47 0.26
C ALA A 14 4.49 -17.48 0.13
N GLU A 15 5.01 -18.01 -0.97
CA GLU A 15 6.45 -18.17 -1.22
C GLU A 15 7.08 -16.91 -1.84
N ASP A 16 6.25 -16.02 -2.39
CA ASP A 16 6.69 -14.75 -2.96
C ASP A 16 6.76 -13.67 -1.87
N SER A 17 7.68 -13.85 -0.93
CA SER A 17 7.84 -12.99 0.25
C SER A 17 8.18 -11.55 -0.13
N GLU A 18 8.94 -11.34 -1.20
CA GLU A 18 9.28 -10.02 -1.73
C GLU A 18 8.02 -9.29 -2.20
N ALA A 19 7.18 -9.94 -3.03
CA ALA A 19 5.93 -9.33 -3.49
C ALA A 19 4.95 -9.04 -2.35
N MET A 20 4.95 -9.87 -1.30
CA MET A 20 4.12 -9.62 -0.11
C MET A 20 4.66 -8.48 0.74
N MET A 21 5.97 -8.41 0.96
CA MET A 21 6.62 -7.33 1.70
C MET A 21 6.42 -5.98 1.00
N ASN A 22 6.61 -5.93 -0.32
CA ASN A 22 6.39 -4.73 -1.12
C ASN A 22 4.93 -4.23 -1.05
N ARG A 23 3.95 -5.15 -1.01
CA ARG A 23 2.54 -4.79 -0.79
C ARG A 23 2.31 -4.15 0.57
N THR A 24 2.91 -4.71 1.64
CA THR A 24 2.77 -4.17 2.99
C THR A 24 3.34 -2.76 3.07
N ILE A 25 4.56 -2.57 2.58
CA ILE A 25 5.21 -1.24 2.56
C ILE A 25 4.35 -0.25 1.77
N TRP A 26 3.87 -0.65 0.59
CA TRP A 26 3.01 0.23 -0.20
C TRP A 26 1.68 0.57 0.49
N LEU A 27 1.07 -0.37 1.20
CA LEU A 27 -0.15 -0.12 1.97
C LEU A 27 0.09 0.81 3.17
N GLU A 28 1.25 0.72 3.82
CA GLU A 28 1.67 1.64 4.88
C GLU A 28 1.84 3.05 4.33
N GLU A 29 2.53 3.21 3.21
CA GLU A 29 2.67 4.51 2.52
C GLU A 29 1.30 5.10 2.14
N LEU A 30 0.40 4.29 1.59
CA LEU A 30 -0.97 4.74 1.26
C LEU A 30 -1.78 5.11 2.50
N TYR A 31 -1.53 4.46 3.63
CA TYR A 31 -2.19 4.76 4.90
C TYR A 31 -1.80 6.16 5.42
N PHE A 32 -0.51 6.49 5.35
CA PHE A 32 -0.03 7.85 5.68
C PHE A 32 -0.47 8.89 4.64
N LEU A 33 -0.43 8.56 3.35
CA LEU A 33 -0.89 9.47 2.29
C LEU A 33 -2.37 9.84 2.44
N ASP A 34 -3.21 8.87 2.80
CA ASP A 34 -4.65 9.09 3.04
C ASP A 34 -4.92 9.77 4.40
N GLY A 35 -3.89 9.98 5.22
CA GLY A 35 -4.00 10.60 6.55
C GLY A 35 -4.70 9.71 7.59
N ARG A 36 -4.73 8.39 7.37
CA ARG A 36 -5.41 7.46 8.29
C ARG A 36 -4.69 7.32 9.63
N ASP A 37 -3.44 7.73 9.71
CA ASP A 37 -2.68 7.82 10.94
C ASP A 37 -3.24 8.87 11.91
N GLN A 38 -3.91 9.90 11.39
CA GLN A 38 -4.50 10.98 12.18
C GLN A 38 -5.66 10.47 13.03
N THR A 39 -5.72 10.92 14.29
CA THR A 39 -6.67 10.43 15.31
C THR A 39 -8.14 10.62 14.92
N ASP A 40 -8.44 11.66 14.15
CA ASP A 40 -9.76 12.05 13.69
C ASP A 40 -10.19 11.37 12.37
N HIS A 41 -9.29 10.63 11.71
CA HIS A 41 -9.64 9.96 10.47
C HIS A 41 -10.66 8.83 10.71
N PRO A 42 -11.81 8.81 10.02
CA PRO A 42 -12.89 7.84 10.27
C PRO A 42 -12.49 6.38 10.02
N GLN A 43 -11.46 6.17 9.19
CA GLN A 43 -10.91 4.84 8.85
C GLN A 43 -9.55 4.58 9.51
N ARG A 44 -9.23 5.27 10.61
CA ARG A 44 -8.00 5.04 11.37
C ARG A 44 -7.87 3.57 11.80
N GLY A 45 -6.68 3.00 11.63
CA GLY A 45 -6.39 1.58 11.89
C GLY A 45 -6.86 0.61 10.80
N LEU A 46 -7.52 1.10 9.74
CA LEU A 46 -7.99 0.26 8.63
C LEU A 46 -7.17 0.50 7.37
N PHE A 47 -6.63 -0.59 6.82
CA PHE A 47 -5.94 -0.60 5.52
C PHE A 47 -6.86 -1.02 4.37
N THR A 48 -8.11 -1.37 4.66
CA THR A 48 -9.09 -1.83 3.68
C THR A 48 -9.43 -0.74 2.67
N GLY A 49 -9.53 -1.15 1.39
CA GLY A 49 -9.89 -0.25 0.28
C GLY A 49 -8.77 0.64 -0.27
N LEU A 50 -7.64 0.81 0.44
CA LEU A 50 -6.54 1.68 0.02
C LEU A 50 -5.99 1.31 -1.36
N ALA A 51 -5.66 0.03 -1.57
CA ALA A 51 -5.12 -0.44 -2.85
C ALA A 51 -6.06 -0.22 -4.04
N MET A 52 -7.38 -0.26 -3.82
CA MET A 52 -8.38 0.02 -4.86
C MET A 52 -8.51 1.53 -5.09
N LYS A 53 -8.57 2.32 -4.02
CA LYS A 53 -8.68 3.79 -4.09
C LYS A 53 -7.51 4.41 -4.87
N TYR A 54 -6.30 3.92 -4.65
CA TYR A 54 -5.06 4.43 -5.24
C TYR A 54 -4.50 3.51 -6.35
N GLN A 55 -5.36 2.75 -7.04
CA GLN A 55 -4.93 1.79 -8.06
C GLN A 55 -4.05 2.42 -9.16
N ASN A 56 -4.37 3.66 -9.54
CA ASN A 56 -3.67 4.43 -10.59
C ASN A 56 -2.48 5.25 -10.05
N LEU A 57 -2.23 5.23 -8.74
CA LEU A 57 -1.12 5.96 -8.15
C LEU A 57 0.18 5.17 -8.33
N SER A 58 1.20 5.81 -8.89
CA SER A 58 2.53 5.24 -9.10
C SER A 58 3.58 5.77 -8.13
N SER A 59 3.36 6.93 -7.49
CA SER A 59 4.27 7.53 -6.51
C SER A 59 3.49 8.32 -5.46
N THR A 60 3.99 8.32 -4.22
CA THR A 60 3.47 9.14 -3.11
C THR A 60 4.27 10.44 -2.88
N ASP A 61 5.37 10.68 -3.60
CA ASP A 61 6.27 11.83 -3.34
C ASP A 61 5.84 13.17 -3.96
N GLY A 62 4.70 13.22 -4.66
CA GLY A 62 4.34 14.39 -5.47
C GLY A 62 5.17 14.47 -6.77
N TYR A 63 4.62 15.10 -7.81
CA TYR A 63 5.27 15.26 -9.11
C TYR A 63 6.44 16.24 -9.07
#